data_AF-T1CE93-F1
#
_entry.id   AF-T1CE93-F1
#
_cell.length_a   1.000
_cell.length_b   1.000
_cell.length_c   1.000
_cell.angle_alpha   90.00
_cell.angle_beta   90.00
_cell.angle_gamma   90.00
#
_symmetry.space_group_name_H-M   'P 1'
#
loop_
_entity.id
_entity.type
_entity.pdbx_description
1 polymer ?
#
loop_
_entity_poly.entity_id
_entity_poly.type
_entity_poly.pdbx_seq_one_letter_code
_entity_poly.pdbx_strand_id
1 'polypeptide(L)'
;MTFNSTYGQSSSYKAPKPHYFVSGTNLTATGFIPFDAEIMIGGPGGGSTAVINGINATMNLMNYNKTASKYQNVKAAYDIGSETGETAVGVDVHNSGSTAYLSSGPGLVYGLWNNTYNWAKKTITSSAGTFMFLNNNISMINLGIYAWAPLTNSTSTFYLPSSLYLYDALENYHIPTYGAVLSSTTTLSLTPYKAEGIYTPIIVTGNSQLAKLVTGGAVGLKTQSPTGSAKNPYVINASSQGINPLFGALNDYEFPTFPGVLIMNTTTHIVVNDISMPVSYTGSNAVIVNFFDTVYGMQQPLSNNLQLQIYGSSNVSVTNSSNVNVWFSSEFYPYFYDGAFEIWNSTNIQIYNNSFVSFGESVMVYNPSNVDANISIYSNEFVGLSVVNSLTPEQSAFLANSFDFGSQQYGIQLFSSHDKVFRNAFVTQNPVQSYDYNIYCGNIPSTPYGNDSFNTTNTVATTMNGWNLTGPLGTITLSSSELGNLWWNYNGVGTYNDSGTITTGTDMAPLSLSGGANITFVARSGANGVFEVSMGGLVQNGAAGVPVTYNDLHAGIYVYSYLYVNSFSVTSLTVNTVTLNPATSTTVVVTSAFVNLTFTETGLTSGTTWTVYVN
;
A
#
# COMPACT_ATOMS: atom_id res chain seq x y z
N MET A 1 -26.18 21.83 7.70
CA MET A 1 -25.75 23.24 7.52
C MET A 1 -26.68 23.93 6.55
N THR A 2 -27.13 25.16 6.82
CA THR A 2 -27.77 25.99 5.78
C THR A 2 -26.87 27.20 5.59
N PHE A 3 -25.98 27.13 4.60
CA PHE A 3 -25.21 28.30 4.18
C PHE A 3 -26.18 29.29 3.54
N ASN A 4 -26.53 30.34 4.28
CA ASN A 4 -27.36 31.42 3.75
C ASN A 4 -26.49 32.36 2.91
N SER A 5 -26.04 31.88 1.76
CA SER A 5 -25.38 32.71 0.76
C SER A 5 -26.35 33.80 0.30
N THR A 6 -25.90 35.05 0.32
CA THR A 6 -26.68 36.19 -0.17
C THR A 6 -26.48 36.43 -1.67
N TYR A 7 -25.71 35.58 -2.36
CA TYR A 7 -25.44 35.73 -3.79
C TYR A 7 -26.74 35.57 -4.60
N GLY A 8 -27.09 36.59 -5.39
CA GLY A 8 -28.33 36.61 -6.18
C GLY A 8 -29.61 36.99 -5.40
N GLN A 9 -29.52 37.25 -4.10
CA GLN A 9 -30.67 37.74 -3.30
C GLN A 9 -30.82 39.26 -3.42
N SER A 10 -32.02 39.79 -3.16
CA SER A 10 -32.27 41.24 -3.22
C SER A 10 -31.39 41.99 -2.21
N SER A 11 -31.13 43.28 -2.46
CA SER A 11 -30.42 44.16 -1.52
C SER A 11 -31.13 44.32 -0.17
N SER A 12 -32.42 43.94 -0.08
CA SER A 12 -33.22 43.93 1.15
C SER A 12 -33.18 42.60 1.89
N TYR A 13 -32.64 41.54 1.29
CA TYR A 13 -32.54 40.24 1.92
C TYR A 13 -31.53 40.28 3.07
N LYS A 14 -32.01 39.94 4.27
CA LYS A 14 -31.16 39.69 5.43
C LYS A 14 -31.16 38.19 5.66
N ALA A 15 -30.04 37.55 5.38
CA ALA A 15 -29.83 36.16 5.74
C ALA A 15 -30.19 35.96 7.23
N PRO A 16 -31.05 35.00 7.58
CA PRO A 16 -31.28 34.67 8.97
C PRO A 16 -29.94 34.26 9.61
N LYS A 17 -29.76 34.61 10.88
CA LYS A 17 -28.54 34.27 11.62
C LYS A 17 -28.30 32.76 11.50
N PRO A 18 -27.07 32.33 11.14
CA PRO A 18 -26.77 30.92 11.10
C PRO A 18 -26.97 30.34 12.50
N HIS A 19 -27.65 29.20 12.57
CA HIS A 19 -27.80 28.41 13.79
C HIS A 19 -27.07 27.09 13.59
N TYR A 20 -26.19 26.76 14.53
CA TYR A 20 -25.51 25.46 14.59
C TYR A 20 -26.27 24.60 15.58
N PHE A 21 -26.82 23.49 15.12
CA PHE A 21 -27.43 22.50 15.97
C PHE A 21 -26.40 21.41 16.22
N VAL A 22 -25.97 21.27 17.47
CA VAL A 22 -25.07 20.23 17.96
C VAL A 22 -25.83 19.49 19.04
N SER A 23 -26.12 18.22 18.79
CA SER A 23 -26.92 17.37 19.67
C SER A 23 -26.20 16.08 20.06
N GLY A 24 -25.31 15.56 19.21
CA GLY A 24 -24.68 14.25 19.36
C GLY A 24 -25.65 13.06 19.29
N THR A 25 -26.95 13.28 19.12
CA THR A 25 -27.98 12.22 19.19
C THR A 25 -29.02 12.30 18.09
N ASN A 26 -29.28 13.48 17.53
CA ASN A 26 -30.15 13.61 16.38
C ASN A 26 -29.34 13.36 15.13
N LEU A 27 -29.82 12.45 14.29
CA LEU A 27 -29.19 12.18 13.01
C LEU A 27 -29.54 13.29 12.00
N THR A 28 -28.62 13.58 11.09
CA THR A 28 -28.83 14.44 9.92
C THR A 28 -29.87 13.81 8.99
N ALA A 29 -30.26 14.55 7.95
CA ALA A 29 -31.26 14.07 6.99
C ALA A 29 -30.82 12.80 6.24
N THR A 30 -29.53 12.43 6.26
CA THR A 30 -29.06 11.17 5.69
C THR A 30 -29.39 9.97 6.58
N GLY A 31 -29.64 10.18 7.88
CA GLY A 31 -29.99 9.13 8.82
C GLY A 31 -28.81 8.29 9.30
N PHE A 32 -27.57 8.63 8.93
CA PHE A 32 -26.36 7.88 9.33
C PHE A 32 -25.49 8.64 10.33
N ILE A 33 -25.65 9.95 10.36
CA ILE A 33 -24.67 10.88 10.89
C ILE A 33 -25.33 11.70 12.00
N PRO A 34 -24.84 11.74 13.26
CA PRO A 34 -25.33 12.65 14.28
C PRO A 34 -24.95 14.10 14.00
N PHE A 35 -25.81 15.05 14.35
CA PHE A 35 -25.44 16.46 14.42
C PHE A 35 -24.48 16.68 15.58
N ASP A 36 -23.17 16.66 15.34
CA ASP A 36 -22.14 16.86 16.37
C ASP A 36 -21.17 18.01 16.02
N ALA A 37 -20.09 18.11 16.79
CA ALA A 37 -18.97 19.01 16.56
C ALA A 37 -17.71 18.35 17.11
N GLU A 38 -16.67 18.27 16.29
CA GLU A 38 -15.50 17.44 16.58
C GLU A 38 -14.23 18.30 16.70
N ILE A 39 -13.31 17.85 17.54
CA ILE A 39 -11.91 18.26 17.53
C ILE A 39 -11.10 16.97 17.45
N MET A 40 -10.22 16.89 16.48
CA MET A 40 -9.47 15.68 16.18
C MET A 40 -7.97 15.94 16.17
N ILE A 41 -7.22 14.86 16.30
CA ILE A 41 -5.78 14.82 16.03
C ILE A 41 -5.61 13.92 14.83
N GLY A 42 -5.15 14.47 13.72
CA GLY A 42 -5.09 13.77 12.45
C GLY A 42 -3.71 13.75 11.85
N GLY A 43 -3.60 12.99 10.77
CA GLY A 43 -2.48 13.05 9.85
C GLY A 43 -2.60 14.27 8.92
N PRO A 44 -1.71 14.36 7.93
CA PRO A 44 -1.83 15.39 6.90
C PRO A 44 -3.13 15.21 6.09
N GLY A 45 -3.78 16.33 5.74
CA GLY A 45 -5.02 16.34 4.97
C GLY A 45 -6.27 16.03 5.81
N GLY A 46 -7.42 16.54 5.36
CA GLY A 46 -8.70 16.03 5.85
C GLY A 46 -8.94 14.64 5.26
N GLY A 47 -9.36 13.70 6.09
CA GLY A 47 -9.64 12.30 5.78
C GLY A 47 -8.67 11.27 6.35
N SER A 48 -7.54 11.64 6.94
CA SER A 48 -6.47 10.65 7.23
C SER A 48 -6.62 9.91 8.56
N THR A 49 -6.28 8.62 8.57
CA THR A 49 -6.04 7.90 9.83
C THR A 49 -4.62 8.13 10.33
N ALA A 50 -4.46 8.68 11.54
CA ALA A 50 -3.19 8.90 12.20
C ALA A 50 -2.82 7.74 13.13
N VAL A 51 -1.68 7.09 12.89
CA VAL A 51 -1.08 6.14 13.84
C VAL A 51 -0.07 6.88 14.73
N ILE A 52 -0.44 7.10 15.99
CA ILE A 52 0.34 7.93 16.91
C ILE A 52 1.21 7.05 17.81
N ASN A 53 2.50 6.99 17.50
CA ASN A 53 3.49 6.23 18.29
C ASN A 53 4.00 6.98 19.53
N GLY A 54 3.74 8.30 19.62
CA GLY A 54 4.27 9.18 20.66
C GLY A 54 3.47 10.48 20.76
N ILE A 55 2.79 10.73 21.90
CA ILE A 55 2.13 12.01 22.18
C ILE A 55 2.22 12.36 23.66
N ASN A 56 2.35 13.67 23.93
CA ASN A 56 2.20 14.27 25.25
C ASN A 56 1.55 15.63 25.07
N ALA A 57 0.22 15.67 25.19
CA ALA A 57 -0.55 16.87 24.91
C ALA A 57 -1.73 17.01 25.87
N THR A 58 -2.33 18.20 25.88
CA THR A 58 -3.60 18.47 26.54
C THR A 58 -4.56 19.15 25.58
N MET A 59 -5.83 18.80 25.64
CA MET A 59 -6.88 19.36 24.80
C MET A 59 -8.03 19.89 25.67
N ASN A 60 -8.55 21.07 25.33
CA ASN A 60 -9.71 21.66 26.01
C ASN A 60 -10.81 21.94 24.98
N LEU A 61 -12.01 21.42 25.23
CA LEU A 61 -13.19 21.69 24.41
C LEU A 61 -14.15 22.61 25.17
N MET A 62 -14.32 23.84 24.68
CA MET A 62 -15.11 24.88 25.32
C MET A 62 -16.04 25.58 24.31
N ASN A 63 -17.23 25.96 24.75
CA ASN A 63 -18.13 26.84 24.00
C ASN A 63 -18.10 28.28 24.55
N TYR A 64 -18.27 29.27 23.69
CA TYR A 64 -18.38 30.66 24.13
C TYR A 64 -19.80 30.93 24.64
N ASN A 65 -19.96 31.13 25.96
CA ASN A 65 -21.24 31.52 26.53
C ASN A 65 -21.41 33.03 26.42
N LYS A 66 -22.28 33.47 25.50
CA LYS A 66 -22.53 34.89 25.24
C LYS A 66 -23.12 35.62 26.45
N THR A 67 -23.99 34.98 27.23
CA THR A 67 -24.62 35.61 28.40
C THR A 67 -23.61 35.88 29.50
N ALA A 68 -22.65 34.97 29.68
CA ALA A 68 -21.58 35.11 30.66
C ALA A 68 -20.31 35.79 30.12
N SER A 69 -20.29 36.13 28.82
CA SER A 69 -19.13 36.67 28.08
C SER A 69 -17.82 35.94 28.35
N LYS A 70 -17.87 34.60 28.45
CA LYS A 70 -16.69 33.76 28.72
C LYS A 70 -16.81 32.38 28.08
N TYR A 71 -15.67 31.76 27.82
CA TYR A 71 -15.62 30.34 27.46
C TYR A 71 -16.04 29.48 28.66
N GLN A 72 -16.81 28.44 28.37
CA GLN A 72 -17.30 27.47 29.33
C GLN A 72 -17.12 26.07 28.76
N ASN A 73 -16.98 25.08 29.61
CA ASN A 73 -16.81 23.70 29.17
C ASN A 73 -18.08 23.20 28.48
N VAL A 74 -17.90 22.43 27.40
CA VAL A 74 -19.03 21.75 26.76
C VAL A 74 -19.67 20.75 27.74
N LYS A 75 -20.99 20.58 27.69
CA LYS A 75 -21.72 19.76 28.67
C LYS A 75 -21.32 18.29 28.69
N ALA A 76 -21.04 17.72 27.51
CA ALA A 76 -20.54 16.37 27.33
C ALA A 76 -19.90 16.27 25.93
N ALA A 77 -18.87 15.44 25.77
CA ALA A 77 -18.34 15.00 24.48
C ALA A 77 -17.67 13.63 24.62
N TYR A 78 -17.54 12.90 23.51
CA TYR A 78 -16.90 11.59 23.42
C TYR A 78 -15.53 11.71 22.76
N ASP A 79 -14.71 10.67 22.86
CA ASP A 79 -13.41 10.54 22.18
C ASP A 79 -13.50 9.90 20.79
N ILE A 80 -14.71 9.85 20.22
CA ILE A 80 -14.98 9.34 18.89
C ILE A 80 -15.80 10.37 18.10
N GLY A 81 -15.45 10.50 16.83
CA GLY A 81 -16.21 11.24 15.82
C GLY A 81 -17.06 10.31 14.97
N SER A 82 -18.07 10.87 14.31
CA SER A 82 -19.00 10.13 13.47
C SER A 82 -18.81 10.37 11.96
N GLU A 83 -18.05 11.41 11.59
CA GLU A 83 -18.15 12.01 10.25
C GLU A 83 -16.84 12.44 9.59
N THR A 84 -15.75 12.49 10.33
CA THR A 84 -14.54 13.15 9.84
C THR A 84 -13.80 12.30 8.81
N GLY A 85 -14.03 10.99 8.76
CA GLY A 85 -13.16 10.06 8.03
C GLY A 85 -11.72 10.09 8.56
N GLU A 86 -11.48 10.79 9.66
CA GLU A 86 -10.16 11.09 10.20
C GLU A 86 -10.01 10.41 11.55
N THR A 87 -9.51 9.18 11.53
CA THR A 87 -9.35 8.37 12.74
C THR A 87 -7.97 8.56 13.37
N ALA A 88 -7.87 8.50 14.70
CA ALA A 88 -6.58 8.44 15.39
C ALA A 88 -6.47 7.14 16.18
N VAL A 89 -5.40 6.40 15.98
CA VAL A 89 -5.09 5.19 16.75
C VAL A 89 -3.77 5.39 17.50
N GLY A 90 -3.58 4.63 18.59
CA GLY A 90 -2.39 4.75 19.44
C GLY A 90 -2.42 5.91 20.44
N VAL A 91 -3.58 6.55 20.66
CA VAL A 91 -3.78 7.59 21.67
C VAL A 91 -4.66 7.09 22.81
N ASP A 92 -4.13 7.16 24.03
CA ASP A 92 -4.89 7.07 25.28
C ASP A 92 -5.29 8.48 25.74
N VAL A 93 -6.59 8.69 25.97
CA VAL A 93 -7.15 9.97 26.38
C VAL A 93 -7.87 9.81 27.71
N HIS A 94 -7.51 10.64 28.69
CA HIS A 94 -8.26 10.77 29.94
C HIS A 94 -8.55 12.23 30.26
N ASN A 95 -9.55 12.52 31.08
CA ASN A 95 -9.86 13.89 31.50
C ASN A 95 -9.70 14.13 33.00
N SER A 96 -9.28 15.34 33.34
CA SER A 96 -9.39 15.90 34.69
C SER A 96 -10.10 17.24 34.59
N GLY A 97 -11.29 17.33 35.19
CA GLY A 97 -12.21 18.44 34.95
C GLY A 97 -12.59 18.54 33.47
N SER A 98 -12.15 19.61 32.81
CA SER A 98 -12.44 19.89 31.40
C SER A 98 -11.25 19.79 30.46
N THR A 99 -10.11 19.37 30.99
CA THR A 99 -8.90 19.16 30.19
C THR A 99 -8.76 17.67 29.93
N ALA A 100 -8.73 17.32 28.65
CA ALA A 100 -8.29 16.01 28.20
C ALA A 100 -6.75 16.00 28.16
N TYR A 101 -6.15 14.89 28.59
CA TYR A 101 -4.73 14.62 28.63
C TYR A 101 -4.48 13.43 27.72
N LEU A 102 -3.52 13.61 26.82
CA LEU A 102 -3.25 12.68 25.74
C LEU A 102 -1.86 12.09 25.91
N SER A 103 -1.82 10.77 25.92
CA SER A 103 -0.60 9.97 25.95
C SER A 103 -0.69 8.85 24.90
N SER A 104 0.43 8.20 24.59
CA SER A 104 0.39 7.03 23.73
C SER A 104 -0.27 5.84 24.45
N GLY A 105 -1.17 5.15 23.76
CA GLY A 105 -1.87 3.99 24.33
C GLY A 105 -3.10 3.56 23.53
N PRO A 106 -3.95 2.71 24.10
CA PRO A 106 -5.09 2.15 23.39
C PRO A 106 -6.19 3.21 23.18
N GLY A 107 -6.59 3.44 21.93
CA GLY A 107 -7.73 4.27 21.56
C GLY A 107 -9.05 3.53 21.79
N LEU A 108 -9.46 3.42 23.05
CA LEU A 108 -10.75 2.85 23.43
C LEU A 108 -11.80 3.97 23.49
N VAL A 109 -13.06 3.63 23.20
CA VAL A 109 -14.16 4.61 23.16
C VAL A 109 -14.75 4.84 24.55
N TYR A 110 -14.73 6.09 25.03
CA TYR A 110 -15.38 6.55 26.26
C TYR A 110 -15.89 8.00 26.17
N GLY A 111 -16.73 8.39 27.13
CA GLY A 111 -17.02 9.80 27.33
C GLY A 111 -15.79 10.55 27.86
N LEU A 112 -15.58 11.79 27.43
CA LEU A 112 -14.49 12.65 27.92
C LEU A 112 -15.04 13.86 28.70
N TRP A 113 -15.17 15.01 28.04
CA TRP A 113 -15.48 16.28 28.68
C TRP A 113 -16.78 16.20 29.48
N ASN A 114 -16.72 16.56 30.76
CA ASN A 114 -17.87 16.55 31.68
C ASN A 114 -18.59 15.18 31.84
N ASN A 115 -18.02 14.09 31.31
CA ASN A 115 -18.33 12.76 31.77
C ASN A 115 -17.47 12.44 33.01
N THR A 116 -18.08 11.84 34.02
CA THR A 116 -17.38 11.51 35.27
C THR A 116 -16.99 10.04 35.26
N TYR A 117 -15.74 9.76 34.92
CA TYR A 117 -15.15 8.44 35.08
C TYR A 117 -14.17 8.45 36.27
N ASN A 118 -14.14 7.33 36.99
CA ASN A 118 -13.04 7.07 37.92
C ASN A 118 -11.86 6.54 37.13
N TRP A 119 -11.01 7.45 36.65
CA TRP A 119 -9.78 7.10 35.93
C TRP A 119 -8.81 6.36 36.85
N ALA A 120 -8.34 5.21 36.39
CA ALA A 120 -7.35 4.39 37.07
C ALA A 120 -6.09 4.33 36.24
N LYS A 121 -4.95 4.61 36.89
CA LYS A 121 -3.64 4.35 36.30
C LYS A 121 -3.44 2.84 36.19
N LYS A 122 -3.24 2.35 34.97
CA LYS A 122 -2.92 0.95 34.64
C LYS A 122 -1.50 0.89 34.10
N THR A 123 -0.60 0.28 34.86
CA THR A 123 0.80 0.08 34.45
C THR A 123 1.00 -1.35 33.99
N ILE A 124 1.41 -1.52 32.73
CA ILE A 124 1.69 -2.81 32.10
C ILE A 124 3.20 -2.94 31.94
N THR A 125 3.77 -4.06 32.37
CA THR A 125 5.18 -4.38 32.18
C THR A 125 5.32 -5.62 31.31
N SER A 126 6.12 -5.55 30.24
CA SER A 126 6.33 -6.65 29.27
C SER A 126 7.74 -6.60 28.67
N SER A 127 8.08 -7.54 27.79
CA SER A 127 9.23 -7.42 26.90
C SER A 127 9.07 -6.24 25.94
N ALA A 128 10.19 -5.71 25.46
CA ALA A 128 10.18 -4.74 24.37
C ALA A 128 9.78 -5.46 23.08
N GLY A 129 8.73 -4.98 22.39
CA GLY A 129 8.22 -5.59 21.17
C GLY A 129 6.90 -6.36 21.34
N THR A 130 6.37 -6.44 22.56
CA THR A 130 5.02 -6.96 22.78
C THR A 130 3.98 -5.96 22.26
N PHE A 131 3.01 -6.46 21.50
CA PHE A 131 1.78 -5.74 21.17
C PHE A 131 0.71 -6.13 22.16
N MET A 132 -0.06 -5.15 22.63
CA MET A 132 -1.22 -5.42 23.48
C MET A 132 -2.47 -4.87 22.82
N PHE A 133 -3.42 -5.77 22.60
CA PHE A 133 -4.78 -5.44 22.22
C PHE A 133 -5.64 -5.46 23.47
N LEU A 134 -6.54 -4.49 23.59
CA LEU A 134 -7.41 -4.28 24.73
C LEU A 134 -8.85 -4.10 24.27
N ASN A 135 -9.76 -4.67 25.05
CA ASN A 135 -11.19 -4.45 24.87
C ASN A 135 -11.91 -4.53 26.22
N ASN A 136 -12.91 -3.67 26.44
CA ASN A 136 -13.76 -3.66 27.62
C ASN A 136 -15.15 -4.31 27.39
N ASN A 137 -15.37 -4.88 26.20
CA ASN A 137 -16.62 -5.46 25.75
C ASN A 137 -16.40 -6.80 25.02
N ILE A 138 -16.85 -7.88 25.65
CA ILE A 138 -16.73 -9.25 25.14
C ILE A 138 -17.45 -9.45 23.79
N SER A 139 -18.55 -8.73 23.53
CA SER A 139 -19.26 -8.88 22.25
C SER A 139 -18.47 -8.29 21.08
N MET A 140 -17.61 -7.30 21.33
CA MET A 140 -16.79 -6.64 20.30
C MET A 140 -15.50 -7.41 20.00
N ILE A 141 -14.97 -8.15 20.98
CA ILE A 141 -13.86 -9.09 20.80
C ILE A 141 -14.16 -10.11 19.70
N ASN A 142 -15.36 -10.69 19.72
CA ASN A 142 -15.79 -11.66 18.70
C ASN A 142 -15.96 -11.03 17.30
N LEU A 143 -16.02 -9.70 17.22
CA LEU A 143 -16.09 -8.96 15.96
C LEU A 143 -14.71 -8.47 15.49
N GLY A 144 -13.62 -8.79 16.21
CA GLY A 144 -12.29 -8.33 15.82
C GLY A 144 -12.02 -6.85 16.09
N ILE A 145 -12.88 -6.18 16.87
CA ILE A 145 -12.72 -4.76 17.19
C ILE A 145 -11.85 -4.66 18.44
N TYR A 146 -10.65 -4.14 18.31
CA TYR A 146 -9.73 -3.96 19.45
C TYR A 146 -9.08 -2.58 19.38
N ALA A 147 -8.93 -1.96 20.54
CA ALA A 147 -7.93 -0.92 20.68
C ALA A 147 -6.57 -1.59 20.89
N TRP A 148 -5.50 -0.96 20.45
CA TRP A 148 -4.16 -1.51 20.60
C TRP A 148 -3.18 -0.45 21.08
N ALA A 149 -2.12 -0.90 21.75
CA ALA A 149 -1.00 -0.08 22.14
C ALA A 149 0.31 -0.85 21.92
N PRO A 150 1.33 -0.23 21.31
CA PRO A 150 2.64 -0.85 21.26
C PRO A 150 3.30 -0.74 22.64
N LEU A 151 3.79 -1.85 23.18
CA LEU A 151 4.58 -1.86 24.42
C LEU A 151 6.07 -1.70 24.07
N THR A 152 6.40 -0.54 23.49
CA THR A 152 7.76 -0.22 22.98
C THR A 152 8.81 -0.17 24.07
N ASN A 153 8.39 0.05 25.32
CA ASN A 153 9.22 0.01 26.50
C ASN A 153 8.85 -1.19 27.37
N SER A 154 9.76 -1.57 28.27
CA SER A 154 9.46 -2.62 29.26
C SER A 154 8.28 -2.27 30.16
N THR A 155 7.89 -1.00 30.23
CA THR A 155 6.77 -0.54 31.04
C THR A 155 6.00 0.55 30.29
N SER A 156 4.70 0.31 30.10
CA SER A 156 3.74 1.28 29.57
C SER A 156 2.71 1.62 30.64
N THR A 157 2.16 2.83 30.57
CA THR A 157 1.16 3.30 31.52
C THR A 157 0.02 3.94 30.76
N PHE A 158 -1.20 3.53 31.10
CA PHE A 158 -2.44 4.04 30.55
C PHE A 158 -3.34 4.58 31.66
N TYR A 159 -4.19 5.53 31.34
CA TYR A 159 -5.21 6.08 32.21
C TYR A 159 -6.57 5.65 31.67
N LEU A 160 -7.06 4.51 32.15
CA LEU A 160 -8.30 3.92 31.68
C LEU A 160 -9.40 4.08 32.73
N PRO A 161 -10.69 4.16 32.36
CA PRO A 161 -11.78 4.07 33.32
C PRO A 161 -11.64 2.83 34.22
N SER A 162 -12.13 2.90 35.46
CA SER A 162 -12.12 1.77 36.40
C SER A 162 -13.08 0.68 35.93
N SER A 163 -12.62 -0.19 35.03
CA SER A 163 -13.36 -1.31 34.47
C SER A 163 -12.47 -2.56 34.37
N LEU A 164 -13.10 -3.67 34.01
CA LEU A 164 -12.42 -4.87 33.53
C LEU A 164 -12.08 -4.70 32.05
N TYR A 165 -10.81 -4.90 31.71
CA TYR A 165 -10.34 -4.96 30.32
C TYR A 165 -9.80 -6.34 30.04
N LEU A 166 -10.24 -6.94 28.95
CA LEU A 166 -9.63 -8.14 28.40
C LEU A 166 -8.48 -7.74 27.49
N TYR A 167 -7.43 -8.56 27.47
CA TYR A 167 -6.27 -8.29 26.65
C TYR A 167 -5.77 -9.52 25.92
N ASP A 168 -5.18 -9.25 24.76
CA ASP A 168 -4.35 -10.18 23.99
C ASP A 168 -2.96 -9.56 23.91
N ALA A 169 -1.96 -10.27 24.43
CA ALA A 169 -0.57 -9.88 24.37
C ALA A 169 0.16 -10.78 23.37
N LEU A 170 0.73 -10.18 22.32
CA LEU A 170 1.33 -10.87 21.19
C LEU A 170 2.79 -10.43 21.03
N GLU A 171 3.69 -11.39 20.81
CA GLU A 171 5.10 -11.14 20.55
C GLU A 171 5.70 -12.30 19.75
N ASN A 172 6.38 -11.97 18.66
CA ASN A 172 7.10 -12.96 17.86
C ASN A 172 7.95 -13.92 18.69
N TYR A 173 7.98 -15.20 18.29
CA TYR A 173 8.65 -16.30 18.98
C TYR A 173 8.19 -16.55 20.43
N HIS A 174 6.99 -16.11 20.80
CA HIS A 174 6.36 -16.41 22.08
C HIS A 174 4.92 -16.90 21.88
N ILE A 175 4.41 -17.65 22.85
CA ILE A 175 2.99 -18.04 22.86
C ILE A 175 2.14 -16.80 23.20
N PRO A 176 1.11 -16.47 22.41
CA PRO A 176 0.13 -15.45 22.76
C PRO A 176 -0.41 -15.62 24.19
N THR A 177 -0.49 -14.53 24.95
CA THR A 177 -1.07 -14.54 26.30
C THR A 177 -2.38 -13.77 26.31
N TYR A 178 -3.42 -14.37 26.88
CA TYR A 178 -4.74 -13.78 27.00
C TYR A 178 -5.09 -13.60 28.48
N GLY A 179 -5.84 -12.56 28.81
CA GLY A 179 -6.29 -12.39 30.18
C GLY A 179 -7.12 -11.15 30.43
N ALA A 180 -7.10 -10.72 31.69
CA ALA A 180 -7.84 -9.58 32.18
C ALA A 180 -6.91 -8.61 32.93
N VAL A 181 -6.93 -7.33 32.56
CA VAL A 181 -6.32 -6.25 33.34
C VAL A 181 -7.32 -5.81 34.42
N LEU A 182 -7.18 -6.39 35.61
CA LEU A 182 -8.01 -6.06 36.78
C LEU A 182 -7.30 -5.08 37.73
N SER A 183 -5.99 -5.25 37.93
CA SER A 183 -5.18 -4.49 38.88
C SER A 183 -4.68 -3.16 38.31
N SER A 184 -4.11 -2.31 39.18
CA SER A 184 -3.37 -1.09 38.79
C SER A 184 -2.02 -1.39 38.13
N THR A 185 -1.48 -2.59 38.36
CA THR A 185 -0.23 -3.05 37.76
C THR A 185 -0.37 -4.49 37.30
N THR A 186 0.03 -4.75 36.06
CA THR A 186 0.03 -6.08 35.44
C THR A 186 1.40 -6.33 34.83
N THR A 187 2.01 -7.47 35.13
CA THR A 187 3.22 -7.93 34.45
C THR A 187 2.84 -9.04 33.48
N LEU A 188 3.12 -8.83 32.20
CA LEU A 188 2.94 -9.79 31.13
C LEU A 188 4.23 -10.57 30.96
N SER A 189 4.17 -11.88 31.18
CA SER A 189 5.29 -12.79 30.90
C SER A 189 4.84 -13.76 29.82
N LEU A 190 5.24 -13.48 28.58
CA LEU A 190 4.96 -14.37 27.47
C LEU A 190 5.97 -15.53 27.50
N THR A 191 5.51 -16.74 27.17
CA THR A 191 6.37 -17.93 27.20
C THR A 191 7.11 -18.06 25.87
N PRO A 192 8.46 -18.07 25.84
CA PRO A 192 9.22 -18.23 24.59
C PRO A 192 8.90 -19.55 23.90
N TYR A 193 8.55 -19.50 22.63
CA TYR A 193 8.24 -20.66 21.80
C TYR A 193 8.62 -20.39 20.33
N LYS A 194 9.77 -20.93 19.93
CA LYS A 194 10.36 -20.68 18.60
C LYS A 194 9.48 -21.12 17.43
N ALA A 195 8.64 -22.13 17.63
CA ALA A 195 7.79 -22.66 16.59
C ALA A 195 6.60 -21.73 16.25
N GLU A 196 6.29 -20.75 17.10
CA GLU A 196 5.31 -19.71 16.75
C GLU A 196 5.84 -18.80 15.62
N GLY A 197 7.17 -18.65 15.51
CA GLY A 197 7.79 -17.85 14.47
C GLY A 197 7.41 -16.37 14.53
N ILE A 198 7.31 -15.75 13.34
CA ILE A 198 6.85 -14.36 13.17
C ILE A 198 5.34 -14.37 12.89
N TYR A 199 4.57 -13.71 13.75
CA TYR A 199 3.11 -13.59 13.62
C TYR A 199 2.59 -12.21 14.06
N THR A 200 3.50 -11.28 14.39
CA THR A 200 3.22 -9.87 14.65
C THR A 200 4.12 -9.00 13.76
N PRO A 201 3.71 -7.76 13.43
CA PRO A 201 4.58 -6.77 12.85
C PRO A 201 5.91 -6.60 13.60
N ILE A 202 6.94 -6.15 12.87
CA ILE A 202 8.25 -5.81 13.41
C ILE A 202 8.44 -4.30 13.29
N ILE A 203 8.34 -3.58 14.41
CA ILE A 203 8.50 -2.13 14.46
C ILE A 203 9.79 -1.76 15.19
N VAL A 204 10.69 -1.09 14.48
CA VAL A 204 12.00 -0.61 14.95
C VAL A 204 12.03 0.91 14.88
N THR A 205 12.13 1.59 16.02
CA THR A 205 12.21 3.05 16.14
C THR A 205 13.57 3.48 16.71
N GLY A 206 14.64 3.11 16.01
CA GLY A 206 16.01 3.51 16.30
C GLY A 206 16.95 2.40 16.82
N ASN A 207 18.25 2.71 16.81
CA ASN A 207 19.33 1.74 17.04
C ASN A 207 19.23 1.02 18.41
N SER A 208 18.80 1.71 19.47
CA SER A 208 18.68 1.14 20.82
C SER A 208 17.57 0.11 20.92
N GLN A 209 16.41 0.39 20.31
CA GLN A 209 15.30 -0.57 20.29
C GLN A 209 15.65 -1.78 19.43
N LEU A 210 16.29 -1.57 18.26
CA LEU A 210 16.76 -2.65 17.41
C LEU A 210 17.67 -3.62 18.18
N ALA A 211 18.67 -3.10 18.89
CA ALA A 211 19.57 -3.91 19.69
C ALA A 211 18.81 -4.75 20.73
N LYS A 212 17.78 -4.19 21.38
CA LYS A 212 16.93 -4.91 22.33
C LYS A 212 16.08 -5.99 21.67
N LEU A 213 15.47 -5.71 20.52
CA LEU A 213 14.65 -6.69 19.79
C LEU A 213 15.50 -7.89 19.34
N VAL A 214 16.70 -7.63 18.81
CA VAL A 214 17.61 -8.68 18.38
C VAL A 214 18.16 -9.48 19.56
N THR A 215 18.60 -8.80 20.63
CA THR A 215 19.13 -9.49 21.83
C THR A 215 18.03 -10.18 22.66
N GLY A 216 16.78 -9.72 22.57
CA GLY A 216 15.60 -10.35 23.14
C GLY A 216 15.12 -11.57 22.35
N GLY A 217 15.51 -11.69 21.07
CA GLY A 217 15.08 -12.78 20.19
C GLY A 217 13.74 -12.54 19.50
N ALA A 218 13.20 -11.32 19.56
CA ALA A 218 11.89 -10.95 18.99
C ALA A 218 11.88 -10.83 17.46
N VAL A 219 13.05 -10.83 16.81
CA VAL A 219 13.18 -10.63 15.35
C VAL A 219 14.08 -11.67 14.65
N GLY A 220 14.51 -12.71 15.37
CA GLY A 220 15.32 -13.78 14.79
C GLY A 220 16.04 -14.67 15.82
N LEU A 221 16.54 -15.82 15.35
CA LEU A 221 17.31 -16.77 16.13
C LEU A 221 18.67 -16.17 16.55
N LYS A 222 18.93 -16.11 17.87
CA LYS A 222 20.26 -15.82 18.46
C LYS A 222 21.30 -16.77 17.90
N THR A 223 22.02 -16.38 16.87
CA THR A 223 23.15 -17.17 16.36
C THR A 223 24.48 -16.57 16.81
N GLN A 224 24.59 -15.25 17.02
CA GLN A 224 25.74 -14.54 17.62
C GLN A 224 25.29 -13.25 18.33
N SER A 225 26.20 -12.50 18.96
CA SER A 225 25.95 -11.11 19.44
C SER A 225 26.26 -10.13 18.30
N PRO A 226 25.31 -9.81 17.41
CA PRO A 226 25.53 -8.84 16.35
C PRO A 226 25.85 -7.47 16.93
N THR A 227 26.73 -6.73 16.26
CA THR A 227 27.14 -5.39 16.68
C THR A 227 26.46 -4.28 15.88
N GLY A 228 25.69 -4.62 14.83
CA GLY A 228 25.08 -3.66 13.92
C GLY A 228 26.09 -2.95 13.01
N SER A 229 27.26 -3.55 12.80
CA SER A 229 28.32 -3.01 11.92
C SER A 229 28.24 -3.63 10.53
N ALA A 230 28.87 -3.01 9.52
CA ALA A 230 28.86 -3.54 8.15
C ALA A 230 29.34 -5.00 8.04
N LYS A 231 30.30 -5.41 8.88
CA LYS A 231 30.85 -6.78 8.92
C LYS A 231 30.02 -7.75 9.75
N ASN A 232 29.14 -7.23 10.61
CA ASN A 232 28.31 -7.99 11.53
C ASN A 232 26.98 -7.24 11.75
N PRO A 233 26.12 -7.22 10.71
CA PRO A 233 24.86 -6.48 10.74
C PRO A 233 23.87 -7.15 11.70
N TYR A 234 22.85 -6.39 12.12
CA TYR A 234 21.66 -6.99 12.71
C TYR A 234 20.87 -7.72 11.63
N VAL A 235 20.37 -8.92 11.93
CA VAL A 235 19.57 -9.71 10.99
C VAL A 235 18.14 -9.82 11.50
N ILE A 236 17.19 -9.42 10.66
CA ILE A 236 15.75 -9.59 10.86
C ILE A 236 15.31 -10.67 9.87
N ASN A 237 14.75 -11.77 10.37
CA ASN A 237 14.12 -12.77 9.50
C ASN A 237 12.61 -12.57 9.64
N ALA A 238 11.99 -11.99 8.61
CA ALA A 238 10.60 -11.54 8.63
C ALA A 238 9.63 -12.56 8.00
N SER A 239 10.12 -13.72 7.57
CA SER A 239 9.31 -14.84 7.07
C SER A 239 8.22 -15.24 8.07
N SER A 240 6.97 -15.04 7.67
CA SER A 240 5.79 -15.40 8.46
C SER A 240 4.96 -16.47 7.74
N GLN A 241 4.43 -17.43 8.51
CA GLN A 241 3.41 -18.36 8.00
C GLN A 241 2.00 -17.77 8.06
N GLY A 242 1.85 -16.57 8.64
CA GLY A 242 0.58 -15.92 8.90
C GLY A 242 0.72 -14.93 10.05
N ILE A 243 0.45 -13.67 9.76
CA ILE A 243 0.31 -12.63 10.77
C ILE A 243 -1.04 -12.80 11.46
N ASN A 244 -1.08 -12.56 12.77
CA ASN A 244 -2.32 -12.58 13.53
C ASN A 244 -3.35 -11.62 12.89
N PRO A 245 -4.59 -12.07 12.64
CA PRO A 245 -5.61 -11.25 11.98
C PRO A 245 -5.94 -9.91 12.65
N LEU A 246 -5.59 -9.73 13.93
CA LEU A 246 -5.71 -8.43 14.62
C LEU A 246 -4.86 -7.32 13.98
N PHE A 247 -3.79 -7.69 13.27
CA PHE A 247 -2.97 -6.75 12.49
C PHE A 247 -3.50 -6.52 11.06
N GLY A 248 -4.58 -7.20 10.67
CA GLY A 248 -5.30 -6.95 9.41
C GLY A 248 -6.31 -5.82 9.52
N ALA A 249 -6.11 -4.90 10.47
CA ALA A 249 -6.97 -3.74 10.65
C ALA A 249 -6.82 -2.79 9.46
N LEU A 250 -7.95 -2.45 8.85
CA LEU A 250 -8.04 -1.47 7.78
C LEU A 250 -8.47 -0.13 8.38
N ASN A 251 -7.95 0.96 7.84
CA ASN A 251 -8.47 2.29 8.15
C ASN A 251 -9.72 2.63 7.31
N ASP A 252 -10.25 3.84 7.46
CA ASP A 252 -11.46 4.32 6.75
C ASP A 252 -11.30 4.37 5.21
N TYR A 253 -10.06 4.15 4.76
CA TYR A 253 -9.57 4.19 3.41
C TYR A 253 -8.99 2.84 2.97
N GLU A 254 -9.27 1.77 3.71
CA GLU A 254 -8.82 0.41 3.39
C GLU A 254 -7.29 0.22 3.35
N PHE A 255 -6.51 1.19 3.86
CA PHE A 255 -5.09 0.98 4.05
C PHE A 255 -4.85 0.06 5.25
N PRO A 256 -3.89 -0.87 5.15
CA PRO A 256 -3.38 -1.58 6.30
C PRO A 256 -2.92 -0.58 7.37
N THR A 257 -3.49 -0.67 8.58
CA THR A 257 -3.11 0.20 9.71
C THR A 257 -1.70 -0.14 10.22
N PHE A 258 -1.25 -1.37 10.00
CA PHE A 258 0.04 -1.85 10.44
C PHE A 258 0.95 -2.14 9.24
N PRO A 259 2.20 -1.64 9.23
CA PRO A 259 3.21 -2.21 8.37
C PRO A 259 3.56 -3.62 8.86
N GLY A 260 4.05 -4.47 7.98
CA GLY A 260 4.61 -5.76 8.36
C GLY A 260 5.96 -5.55 9.03
N VAL A 261 6.81 -4.77 8.38
CA VAL A 261 8.11 -4.36 8.94
C VAL A 261 8.24 -2.85 8.80
N LEU A 262 8.54 -2.16 9.89
CA LEU A 262 8.88 -0.74 9.90
C LEU A 262 10.26 -0.54 10.51
N ILE A 263 11.18 0.01 9.74
CA ILE A 263 12.51 0.41 10.20
C ILE A 263 12.61 1.93 10.13
N MET A 264 12.64 2.56 11.30
CA MET A 264 12.63 4.00 11.45
C MET A 264 13.82 4.52 12.25
N ASN A 265 14.42 5.61 11.78
CA ASN A 265 15.47 6.37 12.48
C ASN A 265 16.68 5.53 12.90
N THR A 266 17.12 4.61 12.04
CA THR A 266 18.27 3.75 12.29
C THR A 266 19.46 4.10 11.40
N THR A 267 20.67 3.90 11.92
CA THR A 267 21.92 4.07 11.16
C THR A 267 22.83 2.85 11.23
N THR A 268 22.50 1.88 12.06
CA THR A 268 23.19 0.59 12.14
C THR A 268 22.94 -0.24 10.89
N HIS A 269 23.85 -1.15 10.57
CA HIS A 269 23.67 -2.07 9.45
C HIS A 269 22.64 -3.14 9.79
N ILE A 270 21.65 -3.30 8.92
CA ILE A 270 20.53 -4.25 9.06
C ILE A 270 20.44 -5.08 7.79
N VAL A 271 20.21 -6.38 7.94
CA VAL A 271 19.80 -7.27 6.86
C VAL A 271 18.42 -7.79 7.21
N VAL A 272 17.44 -7.52 6.35
CA VAL A 272 16.10 -8.07 6.42
C VAL A 272 16.01 -9.20 5.39
N ASN A 273 15.84 -10.42 5.87
CA ASN A 273 15.60 -11.59 5.04
C ASN A 273 14.12 -11.91 5.03
N ASP A 274 13.58 -12.12 3.83
CA ASP A 274 12.20 -12.51 3.57
C ASP A 274 11.14 -11.60 4.22
N ILE A 275 10.42 -10.84 3.41
CA ILE A 275 9.43 -9.86 3.86
C ILE A 275 7.99 -10.28 3.57
N SER A 276 7.76 -11.56 3.29
CA SER A 276 6.39 -12.08 3.15
C SER A 276 5.71 -12.13 4.52
N MET A 277 4.73 -11.23 4.71
CA MET A 277 3.94 -11.09 5.93
C MET A 277 2.45 -11.19 5.62
N PRO A 278 1.94 -12.39 5.27
CA PRO A 278 0.55 -12.56 4.88
C PRO A 278 -0.38 -12.34 6.08
N VAL A 279 -1.46 -11.60 5.88
CA VAL A 279 -2.52 -11.35 6.86
C VAL A 279 -3.87 -11.69 6.25
N SER A 280 -4.79 -12.21 7.07
CA SER A 280 -6.17 -12.45 6.66
C SER A 280 -7.09 -11.42 7.30
N TYR A 281 -8.01 -10.88 6.51
CA TYR A 281 -9.06 -10.01 7.03
C TYR A 281 -10.15 -10.88 7.69
N THR A 282 -10.47 -10.58 8.94
CA THR A 282 -11.47 -11.29 9.74
C THR A 282 -12.36 -10.30 10.50
N GLY A 283 -13.47 -10.78 11.07
CA GLY A 283 -14.36 -9.94 11.87
C GLY A 283 -14.90 -8.74 11.09
N SER A 284 -14.82 -7.54 11.68
CA SER A 284 -15.26 -6.29 11.06
C SER A 284 -14.52 -5.98 9.76
N ASN A 285 -13.23 -6.28 9.65
CA ASN A 285 -12.46 -6.02 8.42
C ASN A 285 -12.95 -6.88 7.25
N ALA A 286 -13.31 -8.14 7.51
CA ALA A 286 -13.92 -8.99 6.48
C ALA A 286 -15.31 -8.50 6.05
N VAL A 287 -16.07 -7.91 6.99
CA VAL A 287 -17.37 -7.29 6.67
C VAL A 287 -17.18 -6.03 5.83
N ILE A 288 -16.16 -5.21 6.11
CA ILE A 288 -15.80 -4.03 5.31
C ILE A 288 -15.45 -4.47 3.89
N VAL A 289 -14.50 -5.40 3.74
CA VAL A 289 -14.12 -5.97 2.43
C VAL A 289 -15.34 -6.48 1.66
N ASN A 290 -16.18 -7.29 2.31
CA ASN A 290 -17.39 -7.81 1.67
C ASN A 290 -18.44 -6.71 1.35
N PHE A 291 -18.50 -5.64 2.15
CA PHE A 291 -19.38 -4.50 1.87
C PHE A 291 -18.91 -3.80 0.59
N PHE A 292 -17.61 -3.53 0.45
CA PHE A 292 -17.07 -2.94 -0.77
C PHE A 292 -17.22 -3.85 -1.98
N ASP A 293 -17.04 -5.17 -1.80
CA ASP A 293 -17.30 -6.16 -2.85
C ASP A 293 -18.77 -6.19 -3.30
N THR A 294 -19.72 -6.08 -2.37
CA THR A 294 -21.14 -6.21 -2.70
C THR A 294 -21.80 -4.91 -3.15
N VAL A 295 -21.39 -3.77 -2.61
CA VAL A 295 -21.96 -2.45 -2.90
C VAL A 295 -21.23 -1.77 -4.04
N TYR A 296 -19.91 -1.81 -4.03
CA TYR A 296 -19.08 -1.17 -5.03
C TYR A 296 -18.53 -2.16 -6.05
N GLY A 297 -18.59 -3.47 -5.79
CA GLY A 297 -18.14 -4.51 -6.70
C GLY A 297 -16.69 -4.94 -6.52
N MET A 298 -15.91 -4.35 -5.59
CA MET A 298 -14.43 -4.21 -5.61
C MET A 298 -13.58 -5.49 -5.76
N GLN A 299 -14.16 -6.68 -5.60
CA GLN A 299 -13.48 -7.99 -5.67
C GLN A 299 -12.14 -8.02 -4.91
N GLN A 300 -12.12 -7.41 -3.73
CA GLN A 300 -10.95 -7.27 -2.91
C GLN A 300 -10.56 -8.64 -2.32
N PRO A 301 -9.27 -8.90 -2.13
CA PRO A 301 -8.84 -10.16 -1.55
C PRO A 301 -9.11 -10.18 -0.04
N LEU A 302 -9.64 -11.29 0.49
CA LEU A 302 -9.80 -11.51 1.94
C LEU A 302 -8.48 -11.76 2.69
N SER A 303 -7.36 -11.72 1.97
CA SER A 303 -6.01 -11.79 2.52
C SER A 303 -5.11 -10.82 1.77
N ASN A 304 -4.17 -10.23 2.48
CA ASN A 304 -3.17 -9.34 1.92
C ASN A 304 -1.81 -9.72 2.48
N ASN A 305 -0.76 -9.04 2.06
CA ASN A 305 0.51 -9.02 2.76
C ASN A 305 0.69 -7.63 3.37
N LEU A 306 1.32 -7.56 4.52
CA LEU A 306 1.64 -6.27 5.14
C LEU A 306 2.90 -5.67 4.51
N GLN A 307 2.91 -4.34 4.41
CA GLN A 307 3.96 -3.57 3.74
C GLN A 307 5.30 -3.56 4.50
N LEU A 308 6.41 -3.45 3.76
CA LEU A 308 7.70 -3.05 4.35
C LEU A 308 7.90 -1.54 4.18
N GLN A 309 8.25 -0.86 5.27
CA GLN A 309 8.55 0.57 5.28
C GLN A 309 9.93 0.84 5.90
N ILE A 310 10.74 1.68 5.25
CA ILE A 310 11.99 2.21 5.78
C ILE A 310 11.93 3.73 5.79
N TYR A 311 12.00 4.34 6.97
CA TYR A 311 11.89 5.78 7.14
C TYR A 311 13.09 6.36 7.90
N GLY A 312 13.64 7.48 7.40
CA GLY A 312 14.69 8.21 8.12
C GLY A 312 15.92 7.37 8.47
N SER A 313 16.20 6.33 7.68
CA SER A 313 17.15 5.27 8.04
C SER A 313 18.26 5.10 7.03
N SER A 314 19.31 4.37 7.41
CA SER A 314 20.41 4.05 6.51
C SER A 314 21.01 2.68 6.77
N ASN A 315 21.73 2.16 5.79
CA ASN A 315 22.47 0.89 5.88
C ASN A 315 21.58 -0.36 6.03
N VAL A 316 20.40 -0.36 5.41
CA VAL A 316 19.50 -1.51 5.41
C VAL A 316 19.66 -2.29 4.10
N SER A 317 19.75 -3.61 4.20
CA SER A 317 19.73 -4.53 3.06
C SER A 317 18.50 -5.41 3.16
N VAL A 318 17.74 -5.57 2.07
CA VAL A 318 16.52 -6.38 2.00
C VAL A 318 16.71 -7.44 0.94
N THR A 319 16.56 -8.71 1.32
CA THR A 319 16.94 -9.82 0.44
C THR A 319 16.16 -11.11 0.68
N ASN A 320 16.21 -12.01 -0.30
CA ASN A 320 15.69 -13.37 -0.24
C ASN A 320 14.19 -13.44 0.03
N SER A 321 13.44 -12.42 -0.39
CA SER A 321 11.98 -12.41 -0.27
C SER A 321 11.32 -12.96 -1.51
N SER A 322 10.33 -13.83 -1.34
CA SER A 322 9.54 -14.37 -2.45
C SER A 322 8.11 -13.86 -2.39
N ASN A 323 7.53 -13.54 -3.55
CA ASN A 323 6.15 -13.09 -3.67
C ASN A 323 5.82 -11.88 -2.78
N VAL A 324 6.70 -10.88 -2.73
CA VAL A 324 6.39 -9.62 -2.07
C VAL A 324 5.28 -8.94 -2.85
N ASN A 325 4.09 -8.88 -2.26
CA ASN A 325 2.94 -8.18 -2.81
C ASN A 325 2.30 -7.38 -1.68
N VAL A 326 1.60 -6.29 -2.00
CA VAL A 326 0.65 -5.64 -1.10
C VAL A 326 -0.43 -5.07 -1.98
N TRP A 327 -1.67 -5.35 -1.62
CA TRP A 327 -2.84 -4.75 -2.24
C TRP A 327 -3.18 -3.42 -1.56
N PHE A 328 -3.46 -2.40 -2.36
CA PHE A 328 -3.95 -1.09 -1.93
C PHE A 328 -5.23 -0.75 -2.71
N SER A 329 -6.16 -0.05 -2.06
CA SER A 329 -7.44 0.36 -2.67
C SER A 329 -7.27 1.51 -3.65
N SER A 330 -8.11 1.57 -4.70
CA SER A 330 -8.06 2.63 -5.73
C SER A 330 -8.65 3.98 -5.32
N GLU A 331 -9.36 4.05 -4.18
CA GLU A 331 -10.03 5.27 -3.70
C GLU A 331 -9.07 6.48 -3.62
N PHE A 332 -7.76 6.26 -3.69
CA PHE A 332 -6.70 7.26 -3.52
C PHE A 332 -6.06 7.76 -4.80
N TYR A 333 -6.31 7.14 -5.95
CA TYR A 333 -5.76 7.65 -7.19
C TYR A 333 -6.48 8.97 -7.59
N PRO A 334 -5.76 10.06 -7.96
CA PRO A 334 -4.31 10.17 -8.19
C PRO A 334 -3.52 10.89 -7.07
N TYR A 335 -3.96 10.81 -5.83
CA TYR A 335 -3.51 11.67 -4.73
C TYR A 335 -2.43 11.08 -3.83
N PHE A 336 -2.30 9.76 -3.76
CA PHE A 336 -1.30 9.07 -2.94
C PHE A 336 -0.48 8.10 -3.79
N TYR A 337 0.79 7.95 -3.40
CA TYR A 337 1.71 6.98 -3.99
C TYR A 337 2.07 6.03 -2.85
N ASP A 338 1.78 4.75 -3.01
CA ASP A 338 2.05 3.70 -2.04
C ASP A 338 2.58 2.45 -2.74
N GLY A 339 3.54 1.75 -2.12
CA GLY A 339 4.18 0.57 -2.72
C GLY A 339 4.36 -0.59 -1.76
N ALA A 340 4.43 -1.83 -2.25
CA ALA A 340 4.62 -3.00 -1.37
C ALA A 340 5.88 -2.89 -0.47
N PHE A 341 6.88 -2.17 -0.96
CA PHE A 341 8.05 -1.74 -0.20
C PHE A 341 8.31 -0.24 -0.40
N GLU A 342 8.22 0.53 0.68
CA GLU A 342 8.50 1.96 0.70
C GLU A 342 9.83 2.32 1.36
N ILE A 343 10.54 3.24 0.72
CA ILE A 343 11.78 3.82 1.22
C ILE A 343 11.64 5.33 1.20
N TRP A 344 11.54 5.91 2.39
CA TRP A 344 11.30 7.32 2.60
C TRP A 344 12.46 7.96 3.38
N ASN A 345 13.01 9.08 2.91
CA ASN A 345 13.98 9.89 3.65
C ASN A 345 15.18 9.05 4.14
N SER A 346 15.59 8.09 3.32
CA SER A 346 16.52 7.02 3.70
C SER A 346 17.62 6.88 2.66
N THR A 347 18.81 6.46 3.11
CA THR A 347 20.02 6.40 2.28
C THR A 347 20.77 5.09 2.42
N ASN A 348 21.58 4.73 1.43
CA ASN A 348 22.44 3.54 1.48
C ASN A 348 21.65 2.24 1.73
N ILE A 349 20.55 2.06 1.00
CA ILE A 349 19.70 0.88 1.07
C ILE A 349 20.04 -0.06 -0.08
N GLN A 350 20.03 -1.37 0.18
CA GLN A 350 20.23 -2.40 -0.84
C GLN A 350 18.99 -3.29 -0.93
N ILE A 351 18.47 -3.50 -2.12
CA ILE A 351 17.32 -4.37 -2.38
C ILE A 351 17.78 -5.40 -3.40
N TYR A 352 17.92 -6.66 -2.99
CA TYR A 352 18.44 -7.67 -3.90
C TYR A 352 17.96 -9.09 -3.67
N ASN A 353 17.87 -9.87 -4.74
CA ASN A 353 17.41 -11.26 -4.70
C ASN A 353 16.00 -11.39 -4.09
N ASN A 354 15.10 -10.49 -4.48
CA ASN A 354 13.68 -10.56 -4.12
C ASN A 354 12.83 -10.78 -5.37
N SER A 355 11.64 -11.35 -5.19
CA SER A 355 10.60 -11.46 -6.22
C SER A 355 9.36 -10.70 -5.75
N PHE A 356 8.97 -9.68 -6.52
CA PHE A 356 7.83 -8.81 -6.27
C PHE A 356 6.70 -9.11 -7.25
N VAL A 357 5.47 -9.16 -6.74
CA VAL A 357 4.26 -9.22 -7.55
C VAL A 357 3.52 -7.90 -7.37
N SER A 358 3.45 -7.11 -8.43
CA SER A 358 2.90 -5.75 -8.39
C SER A 358 1.37 -5.76 -8.45
N PHE A 359 0.73 -5.25 -7.39
CA PHE A 359 -0.71 -4.95 -7.29
C PHE A 359 -1.00 -3.45 -7.47
N GLY A 360 -0.05 -2.70 -8.02
CA GLY A 360 -0.05 -1.24 -8.10
C GLY A 360 1.40 -0.81 -8.22
N GLU A 361 2.12 -0.77 -7.10
CA GLU A 361 3.55 -0.50 -7.07
C GLU A 361 4.32 -1.51 -6.19
N SER A 362 5.45 -2.01 -6.70
CA SER A 362 6.28 -2.96 -5.94
C SER A 362 7.26 -2.26 -5.00
N VAL A 363 8.06 -1.33 -5.52
CA VAL A 363 9.06 -0.58 -4.74
C VAL A 363 8.93 0.91 -5.03
N MET A 364 8.67 1.68 -3.98
CA MET A 364 8.64 3.13 -4.04
C MET A 364 9.82 3.72 -3.26
N VAL A 365 10.56 4.64 -3.88
CA VAL A 365 11.63 5.39 -3.23
C VAL A 365 11.33 6.88 -3.32
N TYR A 366 11.35 7.57 -2.18
CA TYR A 366 11.20 9.03 -2.17
C TYR A 366 12.07 9.72 -1.12
N ASN A 367 12.88 10.67 -1.58
CA ASN A 367 13.81 11.46 -0.80
C ASN A 367 13.71 12.94 -1.15
N PRO A 368 14.13 13.87 -0.30
CA PRO A 368 14.23 15.27 -0.69
C PRO A 368 15.23 15.41 -1.84
N SER A 369 14.98 16.27 -2.83
CA SER A 369 15.81 16.32 -4.04
C SER A 369 17.26 16.77 -3.83
N ASN A 370 17.60 17.26 -2.64
CA ASN A 370 18.97 17.58 -2.22
C ASN A 370 19.68 16.44 -1.48
N VAL A 371 19.09 15.23 -1.43
CA VAL A 371 19.65 14.05 -0.77
C VAL A 371 20.09 13.03 -1.81
N ASP A 372 21.34 12.58 -1.70
CA ASP A 372 21.85 11.44 -2.45
C ASP A 372 21.39 10.16 -1.76
N ALA A 373 20.37 9.52 -2.34
CA ALA A 373 19.74 8.36 -1.73
C ALA A 373 20.68 7.14 -1.78
N ASN A 374 21.40 6.95 -2.89
CA ASN A 374 22.33 5.83 -3.08
C ASN A 374 21.66 4.48 -2.77
N ILE A 375 20.44 4.30 -3.30
CA ILE A 375 19.71 3.04 -3.23
C ILE A 375 20.22 2.12 -4.34
N SER A 376 20.56 0.88 -3.99
CA SER A 376 20.99 -0.12 -4.97
C SER A 376 19.94 -1.22 -5.08
N ILE A 377 19.28 -1.30 -6.24
CA ILE A 377 18.23 -2.28 -6.54
C ILE A 377 18.76 -3.23 -7.62
N TYR A 378 19.00 -4.48 -7.24
CA TYR A 378 19.62 -5.42 -8.17
C TYR A 378 19.27 -6.88 -7.93
N SER A 379 19.32 -7.67 -8.99
CA SER A 379 19.00 -9.10 -8.89
C SER A 379 17.61 -9.40 -8.36
N ASN A 380 16.64 -8.50 -8.57
CA ASN A 380 15.25 -8.73 -8.23
C ASN A 380 14.44 -9.11 -9.48
N GLU A 381 13.31 -9.76 -9.25
CA GLU A 381 12.27 -10.05 -10.23
C GLU A 381 11.04 -9.22 -9.87
N PHE A 382 10.47 -8.51 -10.84
CA PHE A 382 9.25 -7.72 -10.72
C PHE A 382 8.24 -8.25 -11.74
N VAL A 383 7.12 -8.79 -11.29
CA VAL A 383 6.08 -9.35 -12.17
C VAL A 383 4.74 -8.67 -11.94
N GLY A 384 4.01 -8.45 -13.02
CA GLY A 384 2.63 -7.99 -12.99
C GLY A 384 1.64 -9.10 -12.61
N LEU A 385 0.42 -8.72 -12.22
CA LEU A 385 -0.63 -9.69 -11.92
C LEU A 385 -1.20 -10.33 -13.18
N SER A 386 -1.01 -11.63 -13.31
CA SER A 386 -1.60 -12.42 -14.39
C SER A 386 -3.13 -12.55 -14.32
N VAL A 387 -3.76 -12.31 -13.16
CA VAL A 387 -5.21 -12.42 -12.98
C VAL A 387 -5.98 -11.41 -13.82
N VAL A 388 -5.44 -10.20 -14.02
CA VAL A 388 -6.06 -9.17 -14.89
C VAL A 388 -6.38 -9.75 -16.28
N ASN A 389 -5.57 -10.69 -16.76
CA ASN A 389 -5.70 -11.30 -18.08
C ASN A 389 -6.90 -12.25 -18.23
N SER A 390 -7.50 -12.68 -17.11
CA SER A 390 -8.65 -13.59 -17.09
C SER A 390 -9.99 -12.88 -16.94
N LEU A 391 -9.98 -11.56 -16.81
CA LEU A 391 -11.14 -10.75 -16.48
C LEU A 391 -11.80 -10.18 -17.73
N THR A 392 -13.13 -10.17 -17.76
CA THR A 392 -13.87 -9.46 -18.81
C THR A 392 -13.56 -7.97 -18.80
N PRO A 393 -13.81 -7.22 -19.87
CA PRO A 393 -13.62 -5.77 -19.90
C PRO A 393 -14.43 -5.05 -18.82
N GLU A 394 -15.63 -5.54 -18.49
CA GLU A 394 -16.36 -5.01 -17.33
C GLU A 394 -15.57 -5.27 -16.04
N GLN A 395 -15.06 -6.48 -15.82
CA GLN A 395 -14.27 -6.84 -14.63
C GLN A 395 -12.91 -6.13 -14.56
N SER A 396 -12.28 -5.82 -15.71
CA SER A 396 -11.02 -5.09 -15.80
C SER A 396 -11.23 -3.59 -15.55
N ALA A 397 -12.23 -2.98 -16.17
CA ALA A 397 -12.64 -1.60 -15.86
C ALA A 397 -13.08 -1.47 -14.39
N PHE A 398 -13.63 -2.54 -13.85
CA PHE A 398 -14.03 -2.66 -12.47
C PHE A 398 -12.82 -2.71 -11.52
N LEU A 399 -11.84 -3.61 -11.75
CA LEU A 399 -10.60 -3.69 -10.98
C LEU A 399 -9.68 -2.47 -11.14
N ALA A 400 -9.76 -1.77 -12.27
CA ALA A 400 -9.11 -0.47 -12.42
C ALA A 400 -9.66 0.59 -11.46
N ASN A 401 -10.84 0.34 -10.85
CA ASN A 401 -11.36 1.08 -9.71
C ASN A 401 -11.25 0.27 -8.42
N SER A 402 -10.24 -0.60 -8.28
CA SER A 402 -10.00 -1.36 -7.04
C SER A 402 -8.54 -1.43 -6.63
N PHE A 403 -7.60 -1.02 -7.49
CA PHE A 403 -6.18 -0.91 -7.16
C PHE A 403 -5.70 0.55 -7.16
N ASP A 404 -4.77 0.89 -6.27
CA ASP A 404 -4.04 2.16 -6.36
C ASP A 404 -3.31 2.27 -7.70
N PHE A 405 -3.38 3.43 -8.37
CA PHE A 405 -3.06 3.65 -9.80
C PHE A 405 -3.94 2.93 -10.83
N GLY A 406 -5.09 2.40 -10.40
CA GLY A 406 -5.96 1.58 -11.23
C GLY A 406 -5.26 0.32 -11.71
N SER A 407 -5.47 -0.09 -12.96
CA SER A 407 -4.82 -1.31 -13.48
C SER A 407 -3.31 -1.19 -13.73
N GLN A 408 -2.69 -0.03 -13.42
CA GLN A 408 -1.29 0.21 -13.69
C GLN A 408 -0.39 -0.51 -12.68
N GLN A 409 0.59 -1.23 -13.21
CA GLN A 409 1.52 -2.03 -12.41
C GLN A 409 2.94 -1.52 -12.59
N TYR A 410 3.48 -0.93 -11.54
CA TYR A 410 4.83 -0.40 -11.44
C TYR A 410 5.77 -1.43 -10.82
N GLY A 411 6.95 -1.60 -11.43
CA GLY A 411 8.06 -2.30 -10.80
C GLY A 411 8.73 -1.41 -9.77
N ILE A 412 9.22 -0.24 -10.19
CA ILE A 412 9.85 0.74 -9.30
C ILE A 412 9.38 2.15 -9.65
N GLN A 413 9.03 2.97 -8.65
CA GLN A 413 9.05 4.43 -8.81
C GLN A 413 10.16 5.07 -7.98
N LEU A 414 10.88 6.00 -8.60
CA LEU A 414 12.01 6.72 -8.03
C LEU A 414 11.73 8.21 -8.01
N PHE A 415 11.61 8.75 -6.79
CA PHE A 415 11.59 10.16 -6.44
C PHE A 415 12.85 10.47 -5.60
N SER A 416 14.01 10.14 -6.16
CA SER A 416 15.31 10.20 -5.47
C SER A 416 16.46 10.35 -6.46
N SER A 417 17.66 10.62 -5.94
CA SER A 417 18.86 10.87 -6.75
C SER A 417 19.98 9.88 -6.42
N HIS A 418 20.83 9.60 -7.40
CA HIS A 418 22.02 8.75 -7.32
C HIS A 418 21.74 7.26 -7.05
N ASP A 419 20.59 6.77 -7.50
CA ASP A 419 20.23 5.37 -7.36
C ASP A 419 20.87 4.48 -8.44
N LYS A 420 20.96 3.19 -8.14
CA LYS A 420 21.59 2.17 -8.99
C LYS A 420 20.61 1.04 -9.22
N VAL A 421 20.10 0.91 -10.45
CA VAL A 421 19.17 -0.15 -10.85
C VAL A 421 19.82 -1.02 -11.92
N PHE A 422 20.20 -2.24 -11.57
CA PHE A 422 20.95 -3.12 -12.47
C PHE A 422 20.63 -4.59 -12.23
N ARG A 423 20.75 -5.42 -13.26
CA ARG A 423 20.53 -6.86 -13.16
C ARG A 423 19.16 -7.25 -12.56
N ASN A 424 18.09 -6.52 -12.85
CA ASN A 424 16.73 -6.92 -12.45
C ASN A 424 15.96 -7.47 -13.65
N ALA A 425 14.89 -8.23 -13.40
CA ALA A 425 13.94 -8.64 -14.41
C ALA A 425 12.61 -7.91 -14.21
N PHE A 426 12.19 -7.14 -15.20
CA PHE A 426 10.94 -6.39 -15.17
C PHE A 426 9.93 -6.97 -16.16
N VAL A 427 8.86 -7.52 -15.61
CA VAL A 427 7.68 -8.04 -16.29
C VAL A 427 6.42 -7.39 -15.70
N THR A 428 6.50 -6.08 -15.44
CA THR A 428 5.39 -5.21 -15.00
C THR A 428 5.01 -4.24 -16.11
N GLN A 429 3.77 -3.76 -16.14
CA GLN A 429 3.30 -2.85 -17.21
C GLN A 429 4.19 -1.61 -17.35
N ASN A 430 4.56 -1.00 -16.22
CA ASN A 430 5.53 0.09 -16.13
C ASN A 430 6.76 -0.44 -15.37
N PRO A 431 7.85 -0.82 -16.05
CA PRO A 431 9.04 -1.38 -15.41
C PRO A 431 9.64 -0.48 -14.34
N VAL A 432 9.99 0.75 -14.71
CA VAL A 432 10.55 1.75 -13.83
C VAL A 432 10.08 3.13 -14.26
N GLN A 433 9.71 3.96 -13.28
CA GLN A 433 9.49 5.38 -13.49
C GLN A 433 10.44 6.18 -12.59
N SER A 434 11.26 7.05 -13.19
CA SER A 434 12.12 7.98 -12.45
C SER A 434 11.64 9.38 -12.79
N TYR A 435 11.12 10.08 -11.78
CA TYR A 435 10.50 11.39 -11.95
C TYR A 435 11.53 12.50 -11.78
N ASP A 436 11.32 13.64 -12.46
CA ASP A 436 12.15 14.85 -12.33
C ASP A 436 11.54 15.93 -11.42
N TYR A 437 10.42 15.65 -10.76
CA TYR A 437 9.77 16.56 -9.83
C TYR A 437 9.76 16.02 -8.41
N ASN A 438 9.76 16.92 -7.43
CA ASN A 438 9.77 16.57 -6.02
C ASN A 438 8.36 16.29 -5.49
N ILE A 439 8.11 15.06 -5.03
CA ILE A 439 6.82 14.62 -4.52
C ILE A 439 6.33 15.44 -3.29
N TYR A 440 7.23 15.99 -2.47
CA TYR A 440 6.86 16.81 -1.30
C TYR A 440 6.33 18.20 -1.65
N CYS A 441 6.68 18.73 -2.81
CA CYS A 441 6.34 20.09 -3.23
C CYS A 441 5.37 20.11 -4.43
N GLY A 442 4.97 18.93 -4.92
CA GLY A 442 4.17 18.76 -6.14
C GLY A 442 4.91 19.16 -7.41
N ASN A 443 4.15 19.46 -8.48
CA ASN A 443 4.67 19.82 -9.83
C ASN A 443 5.41 21.17 -9.91
N ILE A 444 5.92 21.70 -8.80
CA ILE A 444 6.79 22.87 -8.83
C ILE A 444 8.18 22.38 -9.25
N PRO A 445 8.84 23.00 -10.26
CA PRO A 445 10.19 22.64 -10.66
C PRO A 445 11.18 23.04 -9.57
N SER A 446 11.24 22.26 -8.49
CA SER A 446 12.40 22.19 -7.61
C SER A 446 13.54 21.50 -8.36
N THR A 447 14.77 21.59 -7.81
CA THR A 447 15.93 20.83 -8.29
C THR A 447 15.51 19.41 -8.67
N PRO A 448 15.58 19.04 -9.96
CA PRO A 448 15.11 17.74 -10.39
C PRO A 448 15.96 16.66 -9.74
N TYR A 449 15.33 15.53 -9.45
CA TYR A 449 16.06 14.31 -9.13
C TYR A 449 17.00 13.98 -10.28
N GLY A 450 18.16 13.39 -9.98
CA GLY A 450 19.15 13.17 -11.01
C GLY A 450 20.28 12.25 -10.62
N ASN A 451 21.07 11.91 -11.64
CA ASN A 451 22.20 11.00 -11.57
C ASN A 451 21.84 9.57 -11.14
N ASP A 452 20.58 9.17 -11.32
CA ASP A 452 20.21 7.77 -11.29
C ASP A 452 20.87 7.03 -12.44
N SER A 453 21.11 5.76 -12.20
CA SER A 453 22.06 5.02 -12.99
C SER A 453 21.55 3.60 -13.22
N PHE A 454 21.27 3.31 -14.48
CA PHE A 454 20.73 2.04 -14.96
C PHE A 454 21.84 1.36 -15.76
N ASN A 455 22.39 0.24 -15.29
CA ASN A 455 23.59 -0.41 -15.86
C ASN A 455 24.61 0.57 -16.47
N THR A 456 25.42 1.23 -15.65
CA THR A 456 26.23 2.39 -16.09
C THR A 456 27.41 2.09 -17.01
N THR A 457 27.75 0.82 -17.23
CA THR A 457 28.87 0.44 -18.06
C THR A 457 28.52 -0.70 -19.00
N ASN A 458 29.02 -0.62 -20.23
CA ASN A 458 29.00 -1.71 -21.21
C ASN A 458 29.81 -2.93 -20.72
N THR A 459 30.58 -2.76 -19.64
CA THR A 459 31.28 -3.82 -18.92
C THR A 459 30.47 -4.27 -17.73
N VAL A 460 30.35 -5.57 -17.62
CA VAL A 460 29.42 -6.24 -16.75
C VAL A 460 30.01 -6.32 -15.32
N ALA A 461 29.36 -5.75 -14.30
CA ALA A 461 29.82 -5.86 -12.92
C ALA A 461 29.52 -7.27 -12.39
N THR A 462 30.55 -8.07 -12.09
CA THR A 462 30.40 -9.44 -11.58
C THR A 462 30.26 -9.52 -10.06
N THR A 463 30.56 -8.41 -9.36
CA THR A 463 30.42 -8.28 -7.91
C THR A 463 29.94 -6.89 -7.52
N MET A 464 29.09 -6.77 -6.49
CA MET A 464 28.80 -5.50 -5.83
C MET A 464 28.85 -5.65 -4.31
N ASN A 465 29.55 -4.75 -3.62
CA ASN A 465 29.70 -4.75 -2.16
C ASN A 465 30.14 -6.11 -1.56
N GLY A 466 30.94 -6.88 -2.31
CA GLY A 466 31.43 -8.21 -1.90
C GLY A 466 30.53 -9.39 -2.26
N TRP A 467 29.35 -9.15 -2.85
CA TRP A 467 28.44 -10.20 -3.32
C TRP A 467 28.69 -10.56 -4.78
N ASN A 468 28.72 -11.85 -5.09
CA ASN A 468 28.77 -12.34 -6.47
C ASN A 468 27.41 -12.15 -7.13
N LEU A 469 27.39 -11.50 -8.29
CA LEU A 469 26.19 -11.23 -9.08
C LEU A 469 25.90 -12.39 -10.05
N THR A 470 26.06 -13.64 -9.60
CA THR A 470 25.89 -14.86 -10.43
C THR A 470 24.72 -15.69 -9.95
N GLY A 471 23.86 -16.17 -10.84
CA GLY A 471 22.70 -17.03 -10.51
C GLY A 471 21.40 -16.59 -11.19
N PRO A 472 20.28 -17.31 -10.99
CA PRO A 472 18.98 -16.92 -11.54
C PRO A 472 18.45 -15.62 -10.92
N LEU A 473 17.52 -14.95 -11.62
CA LEU A 473 16.68 -13.86 -11.17
C LEU A 473 15.29 -14.42 -10.86
N GLY A 474 15.04 -14.82 -9.61
CA GLY A 474 13.78 -15.49 -9.27
C GLY A 474 13.56 -16.76 -10.08
N THR A 475 12.50 -16.80 -10.89
CA THR A 475 12.20 -17.93 -11.80
C THR A 475 12.99 -17.89 -13.11
N ILE A 476 13.61 -16.77 -13.43
CA ILE A 476 14.33 -16.53 -14.67
C ILE A 476 15.79 -16.97 -14.53
N THR A 477 16.22 -17.95 -15.33
CA THR A 477 17.63 -18.37 -15.35
C THR A 477 18.41 -17.52 -16.36
N LEU A 478 19.31 -16.67 -15.85
CA LEU A 478 20.29 -15.96 -16.66
C LEU A 478 21.61 -16.73 -16.73
N SER A 479 22.28 -16.65 -17.87
CA SER A 479 23.67 -17.08 -17.99
C SER A 479 24.58 -16.14 -17.20
N SER A 480 25.73 -16.63 -16.74
CA SER A 480 26.68 -15.84 -15.92
C SER A 480 27.27 -14.62 -16.65
N SER A 481 27.07 -14.49 -17.96
CA SER A 481 27.49 -13.35 -18.79
C SER A 481 26.43 -12.25 -18.91
N GLU A 482 25.20 -12.49 -18.48
CA GLU A 482 24.06 -11.59 -18.65
C GLU A 482 23.79 -10.83 -17.33
N LEU A 483 24.40 -9.64 -17.15
CA LEU A 483 24.23 -8.84 -15.92
C LEU A 483 23.57 -7.46 -16.14
N GLY A 484 22.88 -7.27 -17.28
CA GLY A 484 22.00 -6.13 -17.54
C GLY A 484 20.59 -6.31 -16.95
N ASN A 485 19.75 -5.27 -16.99
CA ASN A 485 18.34 -5.42 -16.64
C ASN A 485 17.59 -6.04 -17.82
N LEU A 486 16.72 -7.00 -17.54
CA LEU A 486 15.78 -7.54 -18.51
C LEU A 486 14.50 -6.70 -18.48
N TRP A 487 14.10 -6.21 -19.65
CA TRP A 487 12.90 -5.41 -19.83
C TRP A 487 12.00 -6.11 -20.85
N TRP A 488 10.78 -6.47 -20.45
CA TRP A 488 9.83 -7.15 -21.33
C TRP A 488 9.49 -6.37 -22.61
N ASN A 489 9.63 -5.04 -22.60
CA ASN A 489 9.35 -4.15 -23.72
C ASN A 489 10.61 -3.65 -24.44
N TYR A 490 11.81 -4.12 -24.09
CA TYR A 490 13.02 -3.77 -24.84
C TYR A 490 13.05 -4.47 -26.20
N ASN A 491 13.34 -3.71 -27.25
CA ASN A 491 13.30 -4.18 -28.64
C ASN A 491 14.65 -4.73 -29.15
N GLY A 492 15.66 -4.86 -28.28
CA GLY A 492 16.99 -5.33 -28.65
C GLY A 492 17.91 -4.28 -29.30
N VAL A 493 17.52 -3.00 -29.34
CA VAL A 493 18.30 -1.95 -30.01
C VAL A 493 18.62 -0.79 -29.08
N GLY A 494 19.92 -0.49 -28.96
CA GLY A 494 20.42 0.71 -28.29
C GLY A 494 20.24 0.69 -26.77
N THR A 495 20.28 1.87 -26.17
CA THR A 495 20.00 2.06 -24.74
C THR A 495 18.49 1.99 -24.49
N TYR A 496 18.10 1.67 -23.26
CA TYR A 496 16.70 1.61 -22.86
C TYR A 496 16.36 2.74 -21.88
N ASN A 497 15.26 3.45 -22.13
CA ASN A 497 14.76 4.54 -21.28
C ASN A 497 13.23 4.49 -21.13
N ASP A 498 12.62 3.36 -21.48
CA ASP A 498 11.17 3.12 -21.40
C ASP A 498 10.32 4.28 -21.98
N SER A 499 10.63 4.69 -23.22
CA SER A 499 9.95 5.80 -23.90
C SER A 499 9.99 7.16 -23.16
N GLY A 500 10.95 7.34 -22.25
CA GLY A 500 11.18 8.57 -21.51
C GLY A 500 10.64 8.58 -20.09
N THR A 501 10.08 7.48 -19.58
CA THR A 501 9.66 7.37 -18.16
C THR A 501 10.87 7.30 -17.21
N ILE A 502 12.05 6.93 -17.72
CA ILE A 502 13.33 7.10 -17.04
C ILE A 502 13.84 8.50 -17.38
N THR A 503 13.54 9.48 -16.53
CA THR A 503 13.86 10.89 -16.83
C THR A 503 15.35 11.21 -16.67
N THR A 504 16.05 10.53 -15.76
CA THR A 504 17.50 10.69 -15.59
C THR A 504 18.25 9.38 -15.74
N GLY A 505 19.32 9.41 -16.54
CA GLY A 505 20.04 8.21 -16.95
C GLY A 505 19.34 7.44 -18.08
N THR A 506 19.91 6.31 -18.46
CA THR A 506 19.33 5.30 -19.34
C THR A 506 20.01 3.97 -19.04
N ASP A 507 19.34 2.85 -19.27
CA ASP A 507 20.00 1.55 -19.25
C ASP A 507 20.94 1.45 -20.46
N MET A 508 22.25 1.47 -20.23
CA MET A 508 23.26 1.42 -21.29
C MET A 508 23.53 0.01 -21.80
N ALA A 509 23.10 -1.02 -21.07
CA ALA A 509 23.32 -2.42 -21.38
C ALA A 509 22.09 -3.27 -21.02
N PRO A 510 20.91 -2.96 -21.59
CA PRO A 510 19.71 -3.77 -21.39
C PRO A 510 19.97 -5.20 -21.88
N LEU A 511 19.43 -6.17 -21.15
CA LEU A 511 19.57 -7.57 -21.47
C LEU A 511 18.59 -7.95 -22.60
N SER A 512 19.08 -8.78 -23.51
CA SER A 512 18.24 -9.62 -24.37
C SER A 512 18.53 -11.09 -24.08
N LEU A 513 17.51 -11.89 -23.82
CA LEU A 513 17.61 -13.30 -23.52
C LEU A 513 18.17 -14.05 -24.73
N SER A 514 19.21 -14.84 -24.49
CA SER A 514 19.66 -15.81 -25.48
C SER A 514 18.54 -16.82 -25.79
N GLY A 515 17.94 -16.70 -26.97
CA GLY A 515 16.79 -17.51 -27.35
C GLY A 515 15.44 -16.99 -26.84
N GLY A 516 15.35 -15.71 -26.48
CA GLY A 516 14.07 -15.05 -26.26
C GLY A 516 13.15 -15.17 -27.49
N ALA A 517 11.86 -15.28 -27.22
CA ALA A 517 10.82 -15.37 -28.23
C ALA A 517 10.01 -14.07 -28.26
N ASN A 518 9.61 -13.65 -29.46
CA ASN A 518 8.74 -12.48 -29.62
C ASN A 518 7.33 -12.95 -29.94
N ILE A 519 6.34 -12.27 -29.41
CA ILE A 519 4.96 -12.44 -29.83
C ILE A 519 4.37 -11.12 -30.26
N THR A 520 3.86 -11.10 -31.48
CA THR A 520 3.31 -9.92 -32.11
C THR A 520 1.82 -10.12 -32.38
N PHE A 521 1.01 -9.24 -31.85
CA PHE A 521 -0.42 -9.18 -32.08
C PHE A 521 -0.71 -8.16 -33.16
N VAL A 522 -1.41 -8.60 -34.21
CA VAL A 522 -1.73 -7.75 -35.36
C VAL A 522 -3.23 -7.75 -35.59
N ALA A 523 -3.84 -6.57 -35.60
CA ALA A 523 -5.22 -6.43 -36.05
C ALA A 523 -5.34 -6.82 -37.52
N ARG A 524 -6.38 -7.61 -37.87
CA ARG A 524 -6.63 -7.99 -39.26
C ARG A 524 -6.79 -6.75 -40.16
N SER A 525 -6.23 -6.80 -41.37
CA SER A 525 -6.41 -5.74 -42.37
C SER A 525 -7.90 -5.38 -42.58
N GLY A 526 -8.24 -4.10 -42.49
CA GLY A 526 -9.61 -3.58 -42.57
C GLY A 526 -10.30 -3.34 -41.22
N ALA A 527 -9.64 -3.68 -40.11
CA ALA A 527 -10.04 -3.33 -38.76
C ALA A 527 -9.88 -1.82 -38.51
N ASN A 528 -10.96 -1.11 -38.16
CA ASN A 528 -10.95 0.32 -37.77
C ASN A 528 -11.03 0.52 -36.24
N GLY A 529 -10.52 -0.42 -35.45
CA GLY A 529 -10.65 -0.44 -33.98
C GLY A 529 -9.31 -0.39 -33.25
N VAL A 530 -9.41 -0.09 -31.95
CA VAL A 530 -8.33 -0.27 -30.98
C VAL A 530 -8.46 -1.68 -30.43
N PHE A 531 -7.35 -2.36 -30.19
CA PHE A 531 -7.36 -3.65 -29.51
C PHE A 531 -6.43 -3.61 -28.31
N GLU A 532 -6.87 -4.16 -27.20
CA GLU A 532 -6.04 -4.35 -26.02
C GLU A 532 -5.59 -5.81 -26.01
N VAL A 533 -4.32 -6.05 -25.73
CA VAL A 533 -3.78 -7.39 -25.55
C VAL A 533 -3.22 -7.47 -24.15
N SER A 534 -3.53 -8.57 -23.49
CA SER A 534 -3.04 -8.89 -22.17
C SER A 534 -2.31 -10.24 -22.21
N MET A 535 -1.12 -10.32 -21.62
CA MET A 535 -0.33 -11.56 -21.58
C MET A 535 0.63 -11.55 -20.40
N GLY A 536 0.62 -12.62 -19.59
CA GLY A 536 1.54 -12.74 -18.45
C GLY A 536 1.41 -11.65 -17.38
N GLY A 537 0.31 -10.89 -17.38
CA GLY A 537 0.04 -9.78 -16.46
C GLY A 537 0.31 -8.41 -17.08
N LEU A 538 0.91 -8.38 -18.26
CA LEU A 538 1.20 -7.18 -19.02
C LEU A 538 0.01 -6.84 -19.91
N VAL A 539 -0.35 -5.55 -19.99
CA VAL A 539 -1.43 -5.06 -20.85
C VAL A 539 -0.88 -3.98 -21.80
N GLN A 540 -1.11 -4.16 -23.10
CA GLN A 540 -0.75 -3.21 -24.14
C GLN A 540 -1.94 -2.88 -25.06
N ASN A 541 -2.01 -1.62 -25.48
CA ASN A 541 -2.98 -1.15 -26.45
C ASN A 541 -2.36 -1.07 -27.85
N GLY A 542 -3.07 -1.63 -28.83
CA GLY A 542 -2.76 -1.61 -30.25
C GLY A 542 -3.83 -0.87 -31.04
N ALA A 543 -3.44 -0.32 -32.17
CA ALA A 543 -4.36 0.34 -33.09
C ALA A 543 -4.36 -0.37 -34.46
N ALA A 544 -5.33 -0.05 -35.30
CA ALA A 544 -5.37 -0.50 -36.69
C ALA A 544 -4.01 -0.26 -37.39
N GLY A 545 -3.37 -1.33 -37.85
CA GLY A 545 -2.07 -1.28 -38.53
C GLY A 545 -0.85 -1.09 -37.62
N VAL A 546 -1.03 -0.97 -36.30
CA VAL A 546 0.06 -0.87 -35.32
C VAL A 546 0.13 -2.18 -34.52
N PRO A 547 1.15 -3.01 -34.73
CA PRO A 547 1.30 -4.26 -33.99
C PRO A 547 1.65 -4.00 -32.52
N VAL A 548 1.12 -4.85 -31.63
CA VAL A 548 1.53 -4.95 -30.23
C VAL A 548 2.54 -6.07 -30.11
N THR A 549 3.77 -5.80 -29.67
CA THR A 549 4.81 -6.83 -29.57
C THR A 549 5.32 -6.91 -28.14
N TYR A 550 5.29 -8.12 -27.59
CA TYR A 550 6.02 -8.48 -26.40
C TYR A 550 7.33 -9.11 -26.84
N ASN A 551 8.43 -8.48 -26.45
CA ASN A 551 9.76 -8.88 -26.88
C ASN A 551 10.39 -9.80 -25.85
N ASP A 552 11.27 -10.66 -26.34
CA ASP A 552 12.27 -11.32 -25.52
C ASP A 552 11.70 -12.11 -24.33
N LEU A 553 10.63 -12.87 -24.62
CA LEU A 553 9.97 -13.73 -23.65
C LEU A 553 10.70 -15.06 -23.53
N HIS A 554 10.67 -15.66 -22.33
CA HIS A 554 11.13 -17.03 -22.17
C HIS A 554 10.29 -18.02 -22.98
N ALA A 555 10.89 -19.14 -23.36
CA ALA A 555 10.13 -20.24 -23.93
C ALA A 555 9.17 -20.80 -22.88
N GLY A 556 7.91 -21.02 -23.26
CA GLY A 556 6.87 -21.42 -22.33
C GLY A 556 5.47 -21.34 -22.91
N ILE A 557 4.49 -21.70 -22.09
CA ILE A 557 3.08 -21.55 -22.42
C ILE A 557 2.60 -20.24 -21.79
N TYR A 558 2.13 -19.33 -22.62
CA TYR A 558 1.55 -18.06 -22.19
C TYR A 558 0.04 -18.11 -22.40
N VAL A 559 -0.70 -17.74 -21.37
CA VAL A 559 -2.10 -17.35 -21.52
C VAL A 559 -2.12 -15.90 -21.96
N TYR A 560 -2.83 -15.63 -23.04
CA TYR A 560 -3.08 -14.27 -23.49
C TYR A 560 -4.58 -14.06 -23.68
N SER A 561 -5.00 -12.83 -23.50
CA SER A 561 -6.32 -12.39 -23.88
C SER A 561 -6.23 -11.13 -24.73
N TYR A 562 -7.24 -10.91 -25.56
CA TYR A 562 -7.37 -9.63 -26.25
C TYR A 562 -8.82 -9.17 -26.31
N LEU A 563 -8.97 -7.86 -26.28
CA LEU A 563 -10.21 -7.15 -26.49
C LEU A 563 -10.10 -6.35 -27.79
N TYR A 564 -11.15 -6.36 -28.60
CA TYR A 564 -11.24 -5.49 -29.76
C TYR A 564 -12.40 -4.50 -29.56
N VAL A 565 -12.07 -3.22 -29.43
CA VAL A 565 -13.05 -2.14 -29.25
C VAL A 565 -13.28 -1.46 -30.59
N ASN A 566 -14.51 -1.52 -31.08
CA ASN A 566 -14.98 -0.74 -32.23
C ASN A 566 -16.18 0.13 -31.82
N SER A 567 -16.56 1.05 -32.70
CA SER A 567 -17.63 2.02 -32.49
C SER A 567 -19.05 1.44 -32.41
N PHE A 568 -19.25 0.11 -32.45
CA PHE A 568 -20.58 -0.52 -32.59
C PHE A 568 -20.82 -1.75 -31.69
N SER A 569 -20.05 -1.94 -30.62
CA SER A 569 -20.26 -2.92 -29.50
C SER A 569 -20.54 -4.41 -29.83
N VAL A 570 -19.58 -5.29 -29.50
CA VAL A 570 -19.68 -6.32 -28.44
C VAL A 570 -18.24 -6.65 -28.04
N THR A 571 -17.90 -6.41 -26.77
CA THR A 571 -16.60 -6.62 -26.14
C THR A 571 -16.40 -8.10 -25.78
N SER A 572 -16.25 -8.99 -26.78
CA SER A 572 -15.89 -10.38 -26.49
C SER A 572 -14.40 -10.49 -26.14
N LEU A 573 -14.07 -10.70 -24.87
CA LEU A 573 -12.73 -11.10 -24.47
C LEU A 573 -12.42 -12.47 -25.09
N THR A 574 -11.37 -12.56 -25.90
CA THR A 574 -10.88 -13.85 -26.37
C THR A 574 -9.71 -14.25 -25.49
N VAL A 575 -9.80 -15.38 -24.78
CA VAL A 575 -8.70 -15.97 -24.00
C VAL A 575 -8.17 -17.19 -24.74
N ASN A 576 -6.87 -17.23 -24.98
CA ASN A 576 -6.19 -18.32 -25.69
C ASN A 576 -4.83 -18.62 -25.03
N THR A 577 -4.18 -19.68 -25.51
CA THR A 577 -2.80 -20.01 -25.13
C THR A 577 -1.90 -20.02 -26.35
N VAL A 578 -0.64 -19.66 -26.14
CA VAL A 578 0.43 -19.74 -27.13
C VAL A 578 1.62 -20.43 -26.51
N THR A 579 2.20 -21.39 -27.23
CA THR A 579 3.46 -22.01 -26.82
C THR A 579 4.59 -21.32 -27.58
N LEU A 580 5.44 -20.60 -26.86
CA LEU A 580 6.63 -19.97 -27.41
C LEU A 580 7.80 -20.93 -27.32
N ASN A 581 8.43 -21.20 -28.46
CA ASN A 581 9.68 -21.95 -28.53
C ASN A 581 10.86 -20.95 -28.50
N PRO A 582 12.05 -21.36 -28.02
CA PRO A 582 13.21 -20.48 -28.01
C PRO A 582 13.53 -19.90 -29.39
N ALA A 583 13.91 -18.63 -29.45
CA ALA A 583 14.29 -17.90 -30.67
C ALA A 583 13.20 -17.87 -31.77
N THR A 584 11.93 -17.99 -31.40
CA THR A 584 10.81 -17.90 -32.36
C THR A 584 10.08 -16.57 -32.28
N SER A 585 9.56 -16.11 -33.42
CA SER A 585 8.57 -15.04 -33.45
C SER A 585 7.22 -15.64 -33.83
N THR A 586 6.22 -15.42 -32.99
CA THR A 586 4.85 -15.86 -33.23
C THR A 586 3.97 -14.65 -33.52
N THR A 587 3.18 -14.70 -34.58
CA THR A 587 2.19 -13.66 -34.88
C THR A 587 0.78 -14.17 -34.56
N VAL A 588 0.08 -13.46 -33.68
CA VAL A 588 -1.34 -13.71 -33.38
C VAL A 588 -2.17 -12.67 -34.12
N VAL A 589 -3.07 -13.14 -34.99
CA VAL A 589 -4.01 -12.24 -35.67
C VAL A 589 -5.21 -12.02 -34.77
N VAL A 590 -5.41 -10.78 -34.34
CA VAL A 590 -6.58 -10.36 -33.58
C VAL A 590 -7.76 -10.25 -34.55
N THR A 591 -8.69 -11.21 -34.47
CA THR A 591 -9.90 -11.22 -35.29
C THR A 591 -11.09 -10.73 -34.48
N SER A 592 -11.78 -9.71 -34.97
CA SER A 592 -13.16 -9.44 -34.59
C SER A 592 -14.12 -10.06 -35.61
N ALA A 593 -15.23 -10.61 -35.12
CA ALA A 593 -16.31 -11.03 -35.98
C ALA A 593 -17.03 -9.78 -36.50
N PHE A 594 -16.70 -9.33 -37.71
CA PHE A 594 -17.50 -8.34 -38.39
C PHE A 594 -18.78 -9.00 -38.87
N VAL A 595 -19.92 -8.52 -38.38
CA VAL A 595 -21.21 -8.84 -38.99
C VAL A 595 -21.59 -7.65 -39.87
N ASN A 596 -21.54 -7.84 -41.18
CA ASN A 596 -22.08 -6.86 -42.12
C ASN A 596 -23.61 -6.91 -42.02
N LEU A 597 -24.21 -5.90 -41.38
CA LEU A 597 -25.66 -5.75 -41.35
C LEU A 597 -26.12 -5.00 -42.60
N THR A 598 -26.90 -5.67 -43.44
CA THR A 598 -27.59 -5.02 -44.56
C THR A 598 -29.04 -4.81 -44.16
N PHE A 599 -29.46 -3.55 -44.06
CA PHE A 599 -30.86 -3.21 -43.83
C PHE A 599 -31.52 -2.91 -45.17
N THR A 600 -32.55 -3.66 -45.52
CA THR A 600 -33.38 -3.40 -46.69
C THR A 600 -34.74 -2.96 -46.21
N GLU A 601 -35.09 -1.71 -46.48
CA GLU A 601 -36.43 -1.22 -46.23
C GLU A 601 -37.38 -1.71 -47.34
N THR A 602 -38.54 -2.21 -46.92
CA THR A 602 -39.62 -2.61 -47.82
C THR A 602 -40.96 -2.12 -47.28
N GLY A 603 -41.73 -1.41 -48.11
CA GLY A 603 -43.12 -1.04 -47.80
C GLY A 603 -43.36 0.45 -47.58
N LEU A 604 -42.33 1.28 -47.47
CA LEU A 604 -42.46 2.73 -47.50
C LEU A 604 -42.49 3.27 -48.93
N THR A 605 -43.16 4.41 -49.12
CA THR A 605 -43.18 5.12 -50.39
C THR A 605 -41.78 5.60 -50.78
N SER A 606 -41.43 5.54 -52.06
CA SER A 606 -40.14 6.01 -52.58
C SER A 606 -39.84 7.44 -52.10
N GLY A 607 -38.64 7.63 -51.53
CA GLY A 607 -38.19 8.92 -50.97
C GLY A 607 -38.53 9.13 -49.50
N THR A 608 -39.16 8.17 -48.83
CA THR A 608 -39.41 8.24 -47.38
C THR A 608 -38.11 8.00 -46.61
N THR A 609 -37.74 8.93 -45.73
CA THR A 609 -36.60 8.76 -44.83
C THR A 609 -36.96 7.74 -43.75
N TRP A 610 -36.07 6.78 -43.51
CA TRP A 610 -36.15 5.83 -42.40
C TRP A 610 -34.82 5.76 -41.68
N THR A 611 -34.87 5.35 -40.42
CA THR A 611 -33.71 5.20 -39.56
C THR A 611 -33.73 3.81 -38.95
N VAL A 612 -32.57 3.16 -38.91
CA VAL A 612 -32.35 1.95 -38.12
C VAL A 612 -31.55 2.31 -36.89
N TYR A 613 -32.03 1.82 -35.75
CA TYR A 613 -31.26 1.80 -34.51
C TYR A 613 -30.74 0.39 -34.34
N VAL A 614 -29.42 0.24 -34.35
CA VAL A 614 -28.73 -0.99 -33.97
C VAL A 614 -28.28 -0.79 -32.54
N ASN A 615 -28.73 -1.66 -31.63
CA ASN A 615 -28.24 -1.69 -30.25
C ASN A 615 -27.02 -2.60 -30.16
#